data_AF-A0A2D7X585-F1
#
_entry.id   AF-A0A2D7X585-F1
#
_cell.length_a   1.000
_cell.length_b   1.000
_cell.length_c   1.000
_cell.angle_alpha   90.00
_cell.angle_beta   90.00
_cell.angle_gamma   90.00
#
_symmetry.space_group_name_H-M   'P 1'
#
loop_
_entity.id
_entity.type
_entity.pdbx_description
1 polymer ?
#
loop_
_entity_poly.entity_id
_entity_poly.type
_entity_poly.pdbx_seq_one_letter_code
_entity_poly.pdbx_strand_id
1 'polypeptide(L)'
;MTITIPVGTFTATETITGASSSATATVTSVSDLSDVQATVDVLEAVVRRSGTDISTSRIGRQDYLTIPDKTTQGRPTQFFVDRQITPTITVWPSPENSTDQLIYYRVRRMEDIDASINNADIPFRFLPCLVAGLSYYLSVKKAPERIGTLKDLYEEEFYRAASEDGERVSLRLVPSYSSLSVT
;
A
#
# COMPACT_ATOMS: atom_id res chain seq x y z
N MET A 1 28.82 16.21 -3.67
CA MET A 1 29.05 15.40 -4.88
C MET A 1 27.87 15.68 -5.79
N THR A 2 28.11 16.43 -6.86
CA THR A 2 27.06 16.99 -7.73
C THR A 2 26.76 16.00 -8.85
N ILE A 3 25.50 15.65 -9.05
CA ILE A 3 25.02 15.04 -10.30
C ILE A 3 23.74 15.77 -10.71
N THR A 4 23.79 16.38 -11.88
CA THR A 4 22.64 16.91 -12.60
C THR A 4 22.66 16.27 -13.98
N ILE A 5 21.53 15.69 -14.42
CA ILE A 5 21.10 15.76 -15.83
C ILE A 5 19.56 15.83 -15.86
N PRO A 6 18.96 16.91 -16.39
CA PRO A 6 17.51 17.05 -16.59
C PRO A 6 17.09 16.79 -18.04
N VAL A 7 15.92 16.18 -18.25
CA VAL A 7 15.17 16.05 -19.52
C VAL A 7 13.80 15.45 -19.13
N GLY A 8 12.61 16.04 -19.29
CA GLY A 8 11.93 16.74 -20.41
C GLY A 8 11.03 15.72 -21.13
N THR A 9 9.70 15.80 -21.31
CA THR A 9 8.65 16.83 -21.24
C THR A 9 7.30 16.19 -20.87
N PHE A 10 6.49 16.86 -20.04
CA PHE A 10 5.10 16.49 -19.76
C PHE A 10 4.13 17.40 -20.51
N THR A 11 3.13 16.82 -21.17
CA THR A 11 1.78 17.39 -21.38
C THR A 11 0.90 16.23 -21.92
N ALA A 12 -0.24 15.87 -21.33
CA ALA A 12 -1.40 16.71 -21.12
C ALA A 12 -2.13 16.42 -19.79
N THR A 13 -2.29 17.49 -19.01
CA THR A 13 -3.54 17.90 -18.33
C THR A 13 -4.25 16.83 -17.49
N GLU A 14 -3.98 16.79 -16.18
CA GLU A 14 -4.87 17.34 -15.14
C GLU A 14 -4.32 17.04 -13.73
N THR A 15 -4.44 18.02 -12.85
CA THR A 15 -4.15 17.95 -11.43
C THR A 15 -5.17 17.06 -10.74
N ILE A 16 -4.76 15.99 -10.04
CA ILE A 16 -5.61 15.37 -9.02
C ILE A 16 -5.01 15.67 -7.66
N THR A 17 -5.36 16.84 -7.13
CA THR A 17 -5.29 17.09 -5.70
C THR A 17 -6.36 16.23 -5.05
N GLY A 18 -5.93 15.28 -4.22
CA GLY A 18 -6.81 14.44 -3.42
C GLY A 18 -6.21 14.21 -2.06
N ALA A 19 -6.35 15.19 -1.17
CA ALA A 19 -6.30 14.90 0.26
C ALA A 19 -7.34 13.81 0.55
N SER A 20 -6.93 12.79 1.31
CA SER A 20 -7.69 11.59 1.67
C SER A 20 -8.14 10.67 0.51
N SER A 21 -7.48 9.52 0.42
CA SER A 21 -7.99 8.23 -0.09
C SER A 21 -8.70 8.22 -1.45
N SER A 22 -7.93 8.26 -2.55
CA SER A 22 -8.23 7.64 -3.86
C SER A 22 -7.30 8.26 -4.92
N ALA A 23 -6.03 7.84 -4.96
CA ALA A 23 -5.12 8.30 -6.01
C ALA A 23 -5.44 7.53 -7.31
N THR A 24 -6.10 8.19 -8.28
CA THR A 24 -6.26 7.66 -9.64
C THR A 24 -5.10 8.17 -10.47
N ALA A 25 -4.18 7.28 -10.83
CA ALA A 25 -3.10 7.60 -11.75
C ALA A 25 -3.52 7.24 -13.18
N THR A 26 -3.38 8.19 -14.10
CA THR A 26 -3.46 7.93 -15.54
C THR A 26 -2.32 6.98 -15.92
N VAL A 27 -2.63 5.88 -16.61
CA VAL A 27 -1.61 4.85 -16.85
C VAL A 27 -0.65 5.32 -17.96
N THR A 28 0.52 5.77 -17.55
CA THR A 28 1.72 5.90 -18.39
C THR A 28 2.65 4.72 -18.12
N SER A 29 3.55 4.41 -19.06
CA SER A 29 4.53 3.29 -18.94
C SER A 29 5.36 3.34 -17.66
N VAL A 30 5.52 4.54 -17.10
CA VAL A 30 6.03 4.81 -15.76
C VAL A 30 5.12 5.85 -15.12
N SER A 31 4.52 5.52 -13.98
CA SER A 31 3.85 6.50 -13.12
C SER A 31 4.79 6.86 -11.98
N ASP A 32 5.14 8.15 -11.86
CA ASP A 32 5.91 8.69 -10.75
C ASP A 32 4.95 9.02 -9.58
N LEU A 33 5.17 8.43 -8.41
CA LEU A 33 4.33 8.63 -7.22
C LEU A 33 4.99 9.64 -6.26
N SER A 34 5.59 10.70 -6.78
CA SER A 34 6.32 11.70 -5.99
C SER A 34 5.45 12.43 -4.94
N ASP A 35 4.14 12.60 -5.19
CA ASP A 35 3.14 13.10 -4.23
C ASP A 35 2.66 12.02 -3.23
N VAL A 36 3.31 10.85 -3.27
CA VAL A 36 3.02 9.68 -2.46
C VAL A 36 4.28 9.06 -1.86
N GLN A 37 5.21 9.91 -1.41
CA GLN A 37 6.37 9.48 -0.60
C GLN A 37 5.97 8.62 0.61
N ALA A 38 4.72 8.76 1.06
CA ALA A 38 4.19 7.96 2.15
C ALA A 38 3.81 6.53 1.73
N THR A 39 3.84 6.11 0.46
CA THR A 39 3.51 4.72 0.10
C THR A 39 4.65 3.76 0.41
N VAL A 40 4.39 2.77 1.25
CA VAL A 40 5.32 1.71 1.65
C VAL A 40 5.28 0.55 0.66
N ASP A 41 4.06 0.15 0.26
CA ASP A 41 3.84 -0.96 -0.67
C ASP A 41 2.47 -0.84 -1.34
N VAL A 42 2.29 -1.58 -2.43
CA VAL A 42 1.01 -1.74 -3.14
C VAL A 42 0.57 -3.17 -2.99
N LEU A 43 -0.61 -3.36 -2.42
CA LEU A 43 -1.18 -4.67 -2.11
C LEU A 43 -1.81 -5.29 -3.35
N GLU A 44 -2.73 -4.55 -3.96
CA GLU A 44 -3.52 -5.03 -5.09
C GLU A 44 -3.74 -3.88 -6.07
N ALA A 45 -3.89 -4.24 -7.34
CA ALA A 45 -4.21 -3.28 -8.39
C ALA A 45 -5.20 -3.88 -9.39
N VAL A 46 -5.95 -2.99 -10.02
CA VAL A 46 -6.95 -3.25 -11.05
C VAL A 46 -6.76 -2.19 -12.13
N VAL A 47 -6.86 -2.60 -13.39
CA VAL A 47 -6.88 -1.68 -14.53
C VAL A 47 -8.33 -1.46 -14.92
N ARG A 48 -8.79 -0.21 -14.86
CA ARG A 48 -10.11 0.19 -15.29
C ARG A 48 -10.05 0.73 -16.72
N ARG A 49 -10.88 0.17 -17.60
CA ARG A 49 -11.08 0.65 -18.97
C ARG A 49 -12.57 0.81 -19.25
N SER A 50 -12.98 2.02 -19.63
CA SER A 50 -14.38 2.34 -19.98
C SER A 50 -15.40 1.84 -18.94
N GLY A 51 -15.04 1.95 -17.65
CA GLY A 51 -15.89 1.51 -16.53
C GLY A 51 -15.87 0.01 -16.22
N THR A 52 -15.08 -0.79 -16.94
CA THR A 52 -14.87 -2.21 -16.64
C THR A 52 -13.55 -2.41 -15.91
N ASP A 53 -13.62 -3.11 -14.78
CA ASP A 53 -12.48 -3.42 -13.91
C ASP A 53 -11.88 -4.78 -14.28
N ILE A 54 -10.58 -4.78 -14.57
CA ILE A 54 -9.83 -5.96 -15.00
C ILE A 54 -8.72 -6.20 -13.98
N SER A 55 -8.68 -7.42 -13.44
CA SER A 55 -7.64 -7.81 -12.50
C SER A 55 -6.27 -7.80 -13.18
N THR A 56 -5.27 -7.28 -12.48
CA THR A 56 -3.86 -7.31 -12.91
C THR A 56 -3.05 -8.10 -11.89
N SER A 57 -2.05 -8.84 -12.35
CA SER A 57 -1.16 -9.59 -11.47
C SER A 57 0.11 -8.81 -11.13
N ARG A 58 0.60 -8.98 -9.90
CA ARG A 58 1.87 -8.42 -9.47
C ARG A 58 3.01 -9.33 -9.93
N ILE A 59 4.05 -8.76 -10.53
CA ILE A 59 5.27 -9.49 -10.91
C ILE A 59 6.48 -9.02 -10.11
N GLY A 60 7.48 -9.89 -9.99
CA GLY A 60 8.74 -9.58 -9.33
C GLY A 60 9.66 -8.72 -10.19
N ARG A 61 10.71 -8.14 -9.56
CA ARG A 61 11.75 -7.38 -10.28
C ARG A 61 12.45 -8.23 -11.34
N GLN A 62 12.72 -9.50 -11.00
CA GLN A 62 13.40 -10.42 -11.91
C GLN A 62 12.53 -10.74 -13.12
N ASP A 63 11.25 -11.06 -12.91
CA ASP A 63 10.32 -11.35 -14.01
C ASP A 63 10.19 -10.15 -14.95
N TYR A 64 10.08 -8.94 -14.37
CA TYR A 64 10.07 -7.71 -15.16
C TYR A 64 11.38 -7.48 -15.92
N LEU A 65 12.54 -7.79 -15.32
CA LEU A 65 13.84 -7.65 -15.96
C LEU A 65 13.97 -8.60 -17.17
N THR A 66 13.51 -9.84 -17.03
CA THR A 66 13.60 -10.89 -18.06
C THR A 66 12.71 -10.65 -19.28
N ILE A 67 11.73 -9.74 -19.20
CA ILE A 67 10.92 -9.34 -20.36
C ILE A 67 11.83 -8.66 -21.40
N PRO A 68 11.99 -9.23 -22.61
CA PRO A 68 12.89 -8.71 -23.63
C PRO A 68 12.37 -7.38 -24.23
N ASP A 69 11.09 -7.34 -24.61
CA ASP A 69 10.46 -6.16 -25.22
C ASP A 69 9.56 -5.43 -24.23
N LYS A 70 10.10 -4.38 -23.62
CA LYS A 70 9.38 -3.52 -22.66
C LYS A 70 8.52 -2.44 -23.33
N THR A 71 8.70 -2.24 -24.63
CA THR A 71 7.98 -1.24 -25.45
C THR A 71 6.71 -1.80 -26.08
N THR A 72 6.44 -3.10 -25.91
CA THR A 72 5.22 -3.73 -26.41
C THR A 72 4.00 -3.01 -25.84
N GLN A 73 3.22 -2.43 -26.75
CA GLN A 73 1.97 -1.77 -26.40
C GLN A 73 0.83 -2.78 -26.37
N GLY A 74 -0.04 -2.64 -25.39
CA GLY A 74 -1.19 -3.50 -25.23
C GLY A 74 -1.99 -3.14 -23.99
N ARG A 75 -2.84 -4.07 -23.59
CA ARG A 75 -3.64 -3.94 -22.37
C ARG A 75 -2.75 -4.36 -21.19
N PRO A 76 -2.51 -3.50 -20.18
CA PRO A 76 -1.70 -3.88 -19.05
C PRO A 76 -2.36 -5.03 -18.29
N THR A 77 -1.62 -6.09 -18.05
CA THR A 77 -2.08 -7.29 -17.33
C THR A 77 -1.21 -7.59 -16.11
N GLN A 78 -0.04 -6.96 -16.05
CA GLN A 78 0.96 -7.15 -15.03
C GLN A 78 1.43 -5.78 -14.54
N PHE A 79 1.79 -5.71 -13.27
CA PHE A 79 2.44 -4.52 -12.71
C PHE A 79 3.62 -4.92 -11.83
N PHE A 80 4.65 -4.10 -11.87
CA PHE A 80 5.83 -4.18 -11.04
C PHE A 80 5.90 -2.92 -10.17
N VAL A 81 6.29 -3.11 -8.91
CA VAL A 81 6.45 -2.03 -7.93
C VAL A 81 7.92 -1.97 -7.54
N ASP A 82 8.58 -0.85 -7.83
CA ASP A 82 9.92 -0.58 -7.31
C ASP A 82 9.80 0.21 -6.01
N ARG A 83 10.20 -0.43 -4.91
CA ARG A 83 10.12 0.10 -3.54
C ARG A 83 11.35 0.96 -3.23
N GLN A 84 11.53 2.04 -3.99
CA GLN A 84 12.53 3.08 -3.72
C GLN A 84 12.00 4.07 -2.67
N ILE A 85 12.81 5.08 -2.30
CA ILE A 85 12.40 6.15 -1.37
C ILE A 85 11.10 6.80 -1.86
N THR A 86 11.03 7.07 -3.17
CA THR A 86 9.79 7.36 -3.88
C THR A 86 9.39 6.09 -4.63
N PRO A 87 8.34 5.38 -4.21
CA PRO A 87 7.96 4.14 -4.89
C PRO A 87 7.50 4.45 -6.32
N THR A 88 7.87 3.62 -7.28
CA THR A 88 7.38 3.73 -8.67
C THR A 88 6.62 2.48 -9.05
N ILE A 89 5.55 2.66 -9.83
CA ILE A 89 4.78 1.56 -10.40
C ILE A 89 4.99 1.57 -11.90
N THR A 90 5.39 0.43 -12.44
CA THR A 90 5.52 0.21 -13.88
C THR A 90 4.57 -0.89 -14.28
N VAL A 91 3.73 -0.62 -15.28
CA VAL A 91 2.79 -1.60 -15.81
C VAL A 91 3.34 -2.26 -17.07
N TRP A 92 2.94 -3.50 -17.32
CA TRP A 92 3.28 -4.22 -18.54
C TRP A 92 2.10 -5.08 -19.04
N PRO A 93 1.87 -5.17 -20.36
CA PRO A 93 2.40 -4.35 -21.45
C PRO A 93 2.16 -2.85 -21.26
N SER A 94 2.91 -2.00 -21.99
CA SER A 94 2.69 -0.54 -21.95
C SER A 94 1.27 -0.23 -22.46
N PRO A 95 0.51 0.67 -21.81
CA PRO A 95 -0.83 1.00 -22.26
C PRO A 95 -0.84 1.47 -23.71
N GLU A 96 -1.74 0.91 -24.50
CA GLU A 96 -2.03 1.35 -25.87
C GLU A 96 -2.77 2.71 -25.89
N ASN A 97 -3.50 3.05 -24.83
CA ASN A 97 -4.33 4.24 -24.76
C ASN A 97 -4.15 4.99 -23.43
N SER A 98 -4.31 6.31 -23.47
CA SER A 98 -4.21 7.24 -22.33
C SER A 98 -5.45 7.26 -21.42
N THR A 99 -6.52 6.54 -21.79
CA THR A 99 -7.78 6.51 -21.02
C THR A 99 -7.81 5.46 -19.91
N ASP A 100 -6.84 4.55 -19.90
CA ASP A 100 -6.79 3.50 -18.88
C ASP A 100 -6.40 4.12 -17.53
N GLN A 101 -7.01 3.60 -16.46
CA GLN A 101 -6.75 4.03 -15.08
C GLN A 101 -6.23 2.84 -14.27
N LEU A 102 -5.18 3.07 -13.48
CA LEU A 102 -4.69 2.10 -12.50
C LEU A 102 -5.30 2.43 -11.13
N ILE A 103 -6.13 1.54 -10.63
CA ILE A 103 -6.74 1.63 -9.30
C ILE A 103 -5.99 0.64 -8.41
N TYR A 104 -5.51 1.07 -7.25
CA TYR A 104 -4.69 0.22 -6.41
C TYR A 104 -4.85 0.52 -4.93
N TYR A 105 -4.72 -0.54 -4.11
CA TYR A 105 -4.62 -0.43 -2.67
C TYR A 105 -3.15 -0.32 -2.27
N ARG A 106 -2.84 0.65 -1.42
CA ARG A 106 -1.47 0.93 -0.98
C ARG A 106 -1.39 1.01 0.53
N VAL A 107 -0.29 0.53 1.08
CA VAL A 107 0.08 0.74 2.48
C VAL A 107 0.74 2.10 2.57
N ARG A 108 0.21 3.00 3.40
CA ARG A 108 0.78 4.32 3.65
C ARG A 108 1.52 4.35 4.99
N ARG A 109 2.62 5.08 5.06
CA ARG A 109 3.26 5.53 6.29
C ARG A 109 2.35 6.52 6.98
N MET A 110 2.38 6.50 8.31
CA MET A 110 1.73 7.55 9.11
C MET A 110 2.35 8.91 8.78
N GLU A 111 1.50 9.92 8.60
CA GLU A 111 1.92 11.30 8.34
C GLU A 111 2.45 11.95 9.62
N ASP A 112 3.34 12.94 9.47
CA ASP A 112 3.83 13.72 10.59
C ASP A 112 2.75 14.67 11.15
N ILE A 113 2.75 14.87 12.46
CA ILE A 113 1.82 15.75 13.16
C ILE A 113 2.51 17.11 13.36
N ASP A 114 2.47 17.94 12.32
CA ASP A 114 3.14 19.25 12.32
C ASP A 114 2.34 20.36 13.05
N ALA A 115 1.02 20.20 13.15
CA ALA A 115 0.12 21.14 13.83
C ALA A 115 -0.78 20.44 14.86
N SER A 116 -1.09 21.12 15.97
CA SER A 116 -1.93 20.58 17.06
C SER A 116 -3.38 20.27 16.67
N ILE A 117 -3.82 20.71 15.49
CA ILE A 117 -5.13 20.40 14.90
C ILE A 117 -5.14 19.13 14.06
N ASN A 118 -3.97 18.58 13.72
CA ASN A 118 -3.88 17.42 12.85
C ASN A 118 -4.28 16.16 13.63
N ASN A 119 -5.28 15.45 13.11
CA ASN A 119 -5.67 14.15 13.64
C ASN A 119 -4.64 13.10 13.18
N ALA A 120 -4.23 12.19 14.07
CA ALA A 120 -3.38 11.07 13.68
C ALA A 120 -4.10 10.23 12.61
N ASP A 121 -3.41 9.88 11.52
CA ASP A 121 -3.93 9.11 10.38
C ASP A 121 -4.03 7.62 10.77
N ILE A 122 -4.92 7.33 11.72
CA ILE A 122 -5.12 6.02 12.34
C ILE A 122 -6.62 5.77 12.48
N PRO A 123 -7.11 4.57 12.14
CA PRO A 123 -8.49 4.21 12.43
C PRO A 123 -8.80 4.37 13.91
N PHE A 124 -9.95 4.98 14.23
CA PHE A 124 -10.35 5.25 15.62
C PHE A 124 -10.28 4.02 16.53
N ARG A 125 -10.48 2.82 15.97
CA ARG A 125 -10.40 1.52 16.67
C ARG A 125 -9.02 1.25 17.28
N PHE A 126 -7.94 1.71 16.66
CA PHE A 126 -6.56 1.47 17.11
C PHE A 126 -6.01 2.60 18.00
N LEU A 127 -6.72 3.72 18.16
CA LEU A 127 -6.32 4.79 19.07
C LEU A 127 -6.11 4.35 20.54
N PRO A 128 -7.03 3.59 21.18
CA PRO A 128 -6.81 3.14 22.56
C PRO A 128 -5.57 2.24 22.68
N CYS A 129 -5.37 1.34 21.71
CA CYS A 129 -4.19 0.49 21.64
C CYS A 129 -2.88 1.30 21.52
N LEU A 130 -2.87 2.37 20.71
CA LEU A 130 -1.69 3.22 20.56
C LEU A 130 -1.36 3.95 21.86
N VAL A 131 -2.37 4.52 22.52
CA VAL A 131 -2.18 5.24 23.79
C VAL A 131 -1.68 4.29 24.88
N ALA A 132 -2.25 3.08 24.96
CA ALA A 132 -1.81 2.04 25.88
C ALA A 132 -0.35 1.64 25.61
N GLY A 133 0.02 1.40 24.36
CA GLY A 133 1.40 1.06 23.96
C GLY A 133 2.41 2.16 24.30
N LEU A 134 2.06 3.43 24.05
CA LEU A 134 2.90 4.56 24.43
C LEU A 134 3.07 4.65 25.95
N SER A 135 1.99 4.44 26.71
CA SER A 135 2.04 4.44 28.17
C SER A 135 2.91 3.32 28.73
N TYR A 136 2.87 2.13 28.12
CA TYR A 136 3.74 1.01 28.44
C TYR A 136 5.22 1.39 28.22
N TYR A 137 5.58 1.90 27.04
CA TYR A 137 6.96 2.33 26.77
C TYR A 137 7.44 3.49 27.66
N LEU A 138 6.54 4.39 28.05
CA LEU A 138 6.85 5.45 29.01
C LEU A 138 7.11 4.86 30.40
N SER A 139 6.32 3.87 30.83
CA SER A 139 6.47 3.19 32.12
C SER A 139 7.82 2.46 32.23
N VAL A 140 8.30 1.86 31.14
CA VAL A 140 9.63 1.23 31.08
C VAL A 140 10.75 2.20 31.48
N LYS A 141 10.61 3.48 31.15
CA LYS A 141 11.61 4.52 31.46
C LYS A 141 11.37 5.23 32.79
N LYS A 142 10.10 5.45 33.18
CA LYS A 142 9.76 6.34 34.30
C LYS A 142 9.09 5.65 35.49
N ALA A 143 8.41 4.53 35.30
CA ALA A 143 7.54 3.90 36.30
C ALA A 143 7.54 2.37 36.11
N PRO A 144 8.67 1.70 36.37
CA PRO A 144 8.82 0.27 36.09
C PRO A 144 7.84 -0.62 36.88
N GLU A 145 7.34 -0.13 38.01
CA GLU A 145 6.36 -0.83 38.85
C GLU A 145 4.99 -1.01 38.16
N ARG A 146 4.68 -0.22 37.13
CA ARG A 146 3.39 -0.26 36.40
C ARG A 146 3.45 -1.05 35.11
N ILE A 147 4.62 -1.61 34.76
CA ILE A 147 4.83 -2.34 33.51
C ILE A 147 3.85 -3.51 33.38
N GLY A 148 3.64 -4.28 34.45
CA GLY A 148 2.74 -5.43 34.45
C GLY A 148 1.31 -5.03 34.06
N THR A 149 0.72 -4.09 34.81
CA THR A 149 -0.65 -3.63 34.57
C THR A 149 -0.84 -2.96 33.20
N LEU A 150 0.15 -2.19 32.73
CA LEU A 150 0.07 -1.49 31.45
C LEU A 150 0.27 -2.44 30.26
N LYS A 151 1.02 -3.52 30.46
CA LYS A 151 1.16 -4.57 29.46
C LYS A 151 -0.16 -5.31 29.26
N ASP A 152 -0.81 -5.71 30.34
CA ASP A 152 -2.09 -6.43 30.27
C ASP A 152 -3.17 -5.56 29.57
N LEU A 153 -3.23 -4.27 29.91
CA LEU A 153 -4.14 -3.32 29.25
C LEU A 153 -3.84 -3.15 27.76
N TYR A 154 -2.55 -3.08 27.38
CA TYR A 154 -2.15 -3.00 25.98
C TYR A 154 -2.57 -4.24 25.19
N GLU A 155 -2.34 -5.43 25.75
CA GLU A 155 -2.70 -6.69 25.10
C GLU A 155 -4.22 -6.78 24.88
N GLU A 156 -5.03 -6.43 25.89
CA GLU A 156 -6.50 -6.43 25.78
C GLU A 156 -7.00 -5.49 24.68
N GLU A 157 -6.54 -4.23 24.66
CA GLU A 157 -6.96 -3.26 23.65
C GLU A 157 -6.47 -3.64 22.24
N PHE A 158 -5.29 -4.26 22.14
CA PHE A 158 -4.80 -4.79 20.88
C PHE A 158 -5.66 -5.95 20.38
N TYR A 159 -6.01 -6.90 21.24
CA TYR A 159 -6.90 -8.02 20.86
C TYR A 159 -8.27 -7.53 20.42
N ARG A 160 -8.84 -6.55 21.12
CA ARG A 160 -10.12 -5.94 20.75
C ARG A 160 -10.05 -5.28 19.39
N ALA A 161 -9.05 -4.43 19.15
CA ALA A 161 -8.87 -3.75 17.87
C ALA A 161 -8.63 -4.75 16.72
N ALA A 162 -7.78 -5.75 16.93
CA ALA A 162 -7.48 -6.77 15.93
C ALA A 162 -8.70 -7.64 15.59
N SER A 163 -9.53 -7.99 16.58
CA SER A 163 -10.75 -8.78 16.32
C SER A 163 -11.78 -8.02 15.48
N GLU A 164 -11.85 -6.70 15.61
CA GLU A 164 -12.75 -5.83 14.83
C GLU A 164 -12.21 -5.49 13.42
N ASP A 165 -10.90 -5.66 13.20
CA ASP A 165 -10.24 -5.43 11.91
C ASP A 165 -10.26 -6.66 10.99
N GLY A 166 -10.62 -7.84 11.53
CA GLY A 166 -10.75 -9.06 10.75
C GLY A 166 -11.83 -8.98 9.67
N GLU A 167 -11.57 -9.59 8.51
CA GLU A 167 -12.54 -9.66 7.42
C GLU A 167 -13.76 -10.50 7.83
N ARG A 168 -14.96 -9.94 7.70
CA ARG A 168 -16.23 -10.60 8.10
C ARG A 168 -16.74 -11.60 7.06
N VAL A 169 -15.83 -12.19 6.27
CA VAL A 169 -16.16 -13.19 5.26
C VAL A 169 -16.01 -14.60 5.84
N SER A 170 -16.90 -15.52 5.45
CA SER A 170 -16.81 -16.91 5.92
C SER A 170 -15.55 -17.58 5.37
N LEU A 171 -14.60 -17.92 6.23
CA LEU A 171 -13.46 -18.73 5.84
C LEU A 171 -13.93 -20.18 5.62
N ARG A 172 -13.96 -20.62 4.36
CA ARG A 172 -14.25 -22.01 4.00
C ARG A 172 -12.96 -22.72 3.59
N LEU A 173 -12.37 -23.46 4.54
CA LEU A 173 -11.24 -24.34 4.26
C LEU A 173 -11.76 -25.67 3.72
N VAL A 174 -11.51 -25.96 2.45
CA VAL A 174 -11.78 -27.29 1.87
C VAL A 174 -10.45 -28.05 1.85
N PRO A 175 -10.31 -29.17 2.58
CA PRO A 175 -9.11 -29.98 2.52
C PRO A 175 -8.92 -30.53 1.10
N SER A 176 -7.73 -30.37 0.52
CA SER A 176 -7.40 -30.98 -0.77
C SER A 176 -6.91 -32.42 -0.54
N TYR A 177 -7.22 -33.33 -1.47
CA TYR A 177 -6.90 -34.77 -1.39
C TYR A 177 -5.39 -35.10 -1.27
N SER A 178 -4.50 -34.10 -1.33
CA SER A 178 -3.05 -34.24 -1.19
C SER A 178 -2.60 -34.61 0.23
N SER A 179 -3.41 -34.41 1.27
CA SER A 179 -3.00 -34.63 2.67
C SER A 179 -3.49 -35.93 3.29
N LEU A 180 -4.16 -36.79 2.52
CA LEU A 180 -4.58 -38.13 2.96
C LEU A 180 -3.55 -39.17 2.48
N SER A 181 -2.39 -39.24 3.15
CA SER A 181 -1.59 -40.46 3.10
C SER A 181 -2.08 -41.41 4.20
N VAL A 182 -2.94 -42.38 3.82
CA VAL A 182 -3.15 -43.57 4.64
C VAL A 182 -1.99 -44.50 4.31
N THR A 183 -1.07 -44.68 5.25
CA THR A 183 -0.07 -45.75 5.23
C THR A 183 0.09 -46.29 6.64
#